data_AF-A0A3A0DGQ4-F1
#
_entry.id   AF-A0A3A0DGQ4-F1
#
_cell.length_a   1.000
_cell.length_b   1.000
_cell.length_c   1.000
_cell.angle_alpha   90.00
_cell.angle_beta   90.00
_cell.angle_gamma   90.00
#
_symmetry.space_group_name_H-M   'P 1'
#
loop_
_entity.id
_entity.type
_entity.pdbx_description
1 polymer ?
#
loop_
_entity_poly.entity_id
_entity_poly.type
_entity_poly.pdbx_seq_one_letter_code
_entity_poly.pdbx_strand_id
1 'polypeptide(L)'
;MAAYWIAGIDCMNGTAYWSTRIFPPRSHGSGAAPFADLLAKGHEKRIAGLTRAERDLIMAWIDTNGLYYGTWDTTEHGCTLADWDATRNQLIAEMQAAGCGHCHVAGEQTSPRFDSDWINLETPQWSRILRAPLAPGGPAMGLGSCRNRPVDPARPRVRLPWNGYAHAVQPLERFLTQPLASSDTSGDAIASFASSEDSHYRTMLAIIDKAREKALSTPRVDMPGARVVGGECRTDVPKLPPRSQNGARLEQPAAANSLKYSP
;
A
#
# COMPACT_ATOMS: atom_id res chain seq x y z
N MET A 1 10.97 -7.29 0.73
CA MET A 1 11.73 -6.21 0.07
C MET A 1 12.03 -5.18 1.15
N ALA A 2 13.29 -4.81 1.38
CA ALA A 2 13.59 -3.82 2.41
C ALA A 2 13.15 -2.42 1.94
N ALA A 3 12.65 -1.59 2.83
CA ALA A 3 12.42 -0.17 2.53
C ALA A 3 13.77 0.55 2.68
N TYR A 4 14.34 1.02 1.57
CA TYR A 4 15.78 1.18 1.51
C TYR A 4 16.37 2.42 2.21
N TRP A 5 15.59 3.47 2.53
CA TRP A 5 16.17 4.68 3.13
C TRP A 5 15.28 5.46 4.09
N ILE A 6 15.70 5.41 5.35
CA ILE A 6 15.64 6.51 6.32
C ILE A 6 16.99 6.42 7.06
N ALA A 7 17.65 7.51 7.49
CA ALA A 7 17.37 8.93 7.32
C ALA A 7 18.07 9.57 6.10
N GLY A 8 18.76 8.80 5.27
CA GLY A 8 19.45 9.30 4.06
C GLY A 8 18.55 9.69 2.88
N ILE A 9 17.23 9.47 2.99
CA ILE A 9 16.15 9.74 2.01
C ILE A 9 16.48 9.26 0.58
N ASP A 10 16.00 8.09 0.18
CA ASP A 10 14.73 8.03 -0.54
C ASP A 10 13.76 6.90 -0.10
N CYS A 11 12.57 7.33 0.36
CA CYS A 11 11.34 6.55 0.32
C CYS A 11 10.35 7.35 -0.56
N MET A 12 10.23 6.93 -1.82
CA MET A 12 9.83 7.73 -3.00
C MET A 12 8.85 8.90 -2.81
N ASN A 13 9.41 10.10 -2.65
CA ASN A 13 8.71 11.38 -2.76
C ASN A 13 9.16 12.15 -4.03
N GLY A 14 8.45 11.96 -5.15
CA GLY A 14 8.48 12.90 -6.29
C GLY A 14 9.41 12.58 -7.46
N THR A 15 9.28 11.39 -8.06
CA THR A 15 10.09 10.94 -9.23
C THR A 15 9.73 11.62 -10.56
N ALA A 16 9.59 12.96 -10.61
CA ALA A 16 9.34 13.66 -11.88
C ALA A 16 9.69 15.16 -11.94
N TYR A 17 9.13 16.03 -11.08
CA TYR A 17 9.29 17.51 -11.21
C TYR A 17 10.38 18.07 -10.31
N TRP A 18 10.57 17.42 -9.17
CA TRP A 18 11.40 17.91 -8.07
C TRP A 18 12.74 17.17 -7.95
N SER A 19 12.92 16.07 -8.70
CA SER A 19 14.12 15.22 -8.67
C SER A 19 15.27 15.67 -9.59
N THR A 20 15.04 16.65 -10.49
CA THR A 20 16.03 17.10 -11.49
C THR A 20 16.33 18.60 -11.45
N ARG A 21 15.72 19.35 -10.53
CA ARG A 21 15.92 20.79 -10.34
C ARG A 21 16.53 21.06 -8.97
N ILE A 22 17.51 21.96 -8.91
CA ILE A 22 17.99 22.52 -7.65
C ILE A 22 17.02 23.63 -7.25
N PHE A 23 16.33 23.45 -6.14
CA PHE A 23 15.37 24.42 -5.62
C PHE A 23 16.02 25.34 -4.58
N PRO A 24 15.51 26.57 -4.39
CA PRO A 24 15.89 27.40 -3.25
C PRO A 24 15.72 26.66 -1.92
N PRO A 25 16.62 26.83 -0.94
CA PRO A 25 16.50 26.21 0.38
C PRO A 25 15.11 26.42 1.00
N ARG A 26 14.50 25.34 1.50
CA ARG A 26 13.15 25.32 2.11
C ARG A 26 11.97 25.68 1.18
N SER A 27 12.15 25.71 -0.14
CA SER A 27 11.03 25.89 -1.10
C SER A 27 10.34 24.58 -1.52
N HIS A 28 10.76 23.44 -0.96
CA HIS A 28 10.16 22.12 -1.15
C HIS A 28 10.19 21.31 0.16
N GLY A 29 9.62 20.09 0.14
CA GLY A 29 9.54 19.19 1.30
C GLY A 29 8.35 19.51 2.20
N SER A 30 8.25 18.83 3.35
CA SER A 30 7.15 18.99 4.29
C SER A 30 6.94 20.46 4.63
N GLY A 31 8.02 21.18 4.97
CA GLY A 31 8.04 22.59 5.38
C GLY A 31 7.44 23.61 4.40
N ALA A 32 7.28 23.24 3.13
CA ALA A 32 6.67 24.09 2.10
C ALA A 32 5.25 23.64 1.70
N ALA A 33 4.76 22.52 2.23
CA ALA A 33 3.43 22.00 1.93
C ALA A 33 2.32 22.81 2.65
N PRO A 34 1.12 22.97 2.08
CA PRO A 34 -0.01 23.59 2.76
C PRO A 34 -0.36 22.96 4.12
N PHE A 35 -0.04 21.67 4.29
CA PHE A 35 -0.21 20.96 5.56
C PHE A 35 0.74 21.45 6.67
N ALA A 36 1.97 21.88 6.34
CA ALA A 36 2.87 22.50 7.30
C ALA A 36 2.29 23.78 7.88
N ASP A 37 1.64 24.55 7.01
CA ASP A 37 1.00 25.81 7.38
C ASP A 37 -0.17 25.56 8.35
N LEU A 38 -0.95 24.50 8.13
CA LEU A 38 -1.98 24.02 9.07
C LEU A 38 -1.39 23.52 10.39
N LEU A 39 -0.30 22.76 10.37
CA LEU A 39 0.39 22.30 11.58
C LEU A 39 0.98 23.46 12.40
N ALA A 40 1.61 24.43 11.75
CA ALA A 40 2.22 25.59 12.38
C ALA A 40 1.16 26.55 12.95
N LYS A 41 0.20 26.97 12.12
CA LYS A 41 -0.81 27.99 12.48
C LYS A 41 -1.99 27.43 13.28
N GLY A 42 -2.19 26.11 13.23
CA GLY A 42 -3.37 25.44 13.80
C GLY A 42 -4.48 25.25 12.76
N HIS A 43 -5.32 24.24 13.00
CA HIS A 43 -6.45 23.90 12.14
C HIS A 43 -7.74 23.88 12.97
N GLU A 44 -8.46 25.01 13.01
CA GLU A 44 -9.81 25.14 13.61
C GLU A 44 -9.93 24.54 15.03
N LYS A 45 -8.89 24.68 15.86
CA LYS A 45 -8.72 24.05 17.18
C LYS A 45 -8.66 22.50 17.18
N ARG A 46 -8.89 21.80 16.06
CA ARG A 46 -8.80 20.33 15.95
C ARG A 46 -7.44 19.76 16.37
N ILE A 47 -6.37 20.55 16.22
CA ILE A 47 -5.00 20.20 16.66
C ILE A 47 -4.48 21.06 17.81
N ALA A 48 -5.36 21.72 18.57
CA ALA A 48 -4.95 22.61 19.66
C ALA A 48 -4.17 21.88 20.77
N GLY A 49 -4.42 20.58 20.96
CA GLY A 49 -3.69 19.74 21.92
C GLY A 49 -2.27 19.34 21.47
N LEU A 50 -1.92 19.47 20.18
CA LEU A 50 -0.57 19.14 19.72
C LEU A 50 0.43 20.20 20.17
N THR A 51 1.42 19.78 20.96
CA THR A 51 2.61 20.56 21.32
C THR A 51 3.45 20.89 20.10
N ARG A 52 4.43 21.79 20.27
CA ARG A 52 5.40 22.10 19.22
C ARG A 52 6.23 20.88 18.80
N ALA A 53 6.69 20.09 19.78
CA ALA A 53 7.50 18.90 19.54
C ALA A 53 6.76 17.84 18.73
N GLU A 54 5.48 17.61 19.03
CA GLU A 54 4.65 16.67 18.25
C GLU A 54 4.44 17.16 16.81
N ARG A 55 4.21 18.47 16.60
CA ARG A 55 4.09 19.06 15.25
C ARG A 55 5.37 18.89 14.45
N ASP A 56 6.53 19.16 15.05
CA ASP A 56 7.83 18.95 14.42
C ASP A 56 8.08 17.46 14.11
N LEU A 57 7.58 16.54 14.95
CA LEU A 57 7.63 15.10 14.71
C LEU A 57 6.79 14.66 13.49
N ILE A 58 5.59 15.24 13.30
CA ILE A 58 4.76 14.97 12.10
C ILE A 58 5.51 15.40 10.84
N MET A 59 6.16 16.56 10.89
CA MET A 59 6.92 17.13 9.77
C MET A 59 8.14 16.27 9.41
N ALA A 60 8.91 15.87 10.43
CA ALA A 60 10.01 14.93 10.27
C ALA A 60 9.53 13.60 9.66
N TRP A 61 8.36 13.10 10.08
CA TRP A 61 7.78 11.86 9.55
C TRP A 61 7.40 11.96 8.07
N ILE A 62 6.85 13.10 7.63
CA ILE A 62 6.56 13.35 6.22
C ILE A 62 7.84 13.40 5.39
N ASP A 63 8.87 14.13 5.84
CA ASP A 63 10.13 14.29 5.10
C ASP A 63 10.94 12.99 4.98
N THR A 64 10.80 12.10 5.96
CA THR A 64 11.49 10.80 5.98
C THR A 64 10.64 9.65 5.43
N ASN A 65 9.32 9.82 5.30
CA ASN A 65 8.37 8.80 4.84
C ASN A 65 8.49 7.49 5.65
N GLY A 66 8.40 7.61 6.98
CA GLY A 66 8.42 6.49 7.92
C GLY A 66 7.23 5.54 7.74
N LEU A 67 7.50 4.24 7.56
CA LEU A 67 6.43 3.22 7.44
C LEU A 67 5.55 3.17 8.70
N TYR A 68 6.14 3.37 9.87
CA TYR A 68 5.44 3.45 11.15
C TYR A 68 5.54 4.87 11.70
N TYR A 69 4.37 5.51 11.81
CA TYR A 69 4.24 6.91 12.20
C TYR A 69 4.82 7.18 13.59
N GLY A 70 5.60 8.25 13.71
CA GLY A 70 6.09 8.78 15.00
C GLY A 70 7.19 7.98 15.70
N THR A 71 7.37 6.70 15.38
CA THR A 71 8.43 5.86 15.99
C THR A 71 9.55 5.47 15.03
N TRP A 72 9.27 5.38 13.72
CA TRP A 72 10.22 4.88 12.71
C TRP A 72 10.73 3.46 12.97
N ASP A 73 9.97 2.72 13.78
CA ASP A 73 10.29 1.36 14.15
C ASP A 73 10.36 0.45 12.91
N THR A 74 11.26 -0.52 12.98
CA THR A 74 11.38 -1.59 11.99
C THR A 74 11.40 -2.94 12.70
N THR A 75 11.31 -4.01 11.91
CA THR A 75 11.75 -5.35 12.33
C THR A 75 12.78 -5.82 11.32
N GLU A 76 13.58 -6.84 11.65
CA GLU A 76 14.58 -7.42 10.74
C GLU A 76 13.98 -7.99 9.44
N HIS A 77 12.65 -8.21 9.42
CA HIS A 77 11.89 -8.71 8.28
C HIS A 77 11.22 -7.59 7.44
N GLY A 78 11.24 -6.34 7.93
CA GLY A 78 10.63 -5.18 7.28
C GLY A 78 9.10 -5.20 7.30
N CYS A 79 8.48 -4.52 6.33
CA CYS A 79 7.03 -4.32 6.26
C CYS A 79 6.28 -5.23 5.28
N THR A 80 6.99 -6.13 4.57
CA THR A 80 6.41 -6.99 3.53
C THR A 80 6.11 -8.38 4.05
N LEU A 81 4.91 -8.91 3.78
CA LEU A 81 4.58 -10.32 4.04
C LEU A 81 5.25 -11.20 2.98
N ALA A 82 6.30 -11.93 3.36
CA ALA A 82 7.14 -12.69 2.42
C ALA A 82 6.35 -13.75 1.61
N ASP A 83 5.35 -14.37 2.23
CA ASP A 83 4.55 -15.46 1.65
C ASP A 83 3.29 -14.99 0.89
N TRP A 84 3.12 -13.68 0.66
CA TRP A 84 1.90 -13.12 0.07
C TRP A 84 1.57 -13.71 -1.31
N ASP A 85 2.53 -13.74 -2.23
CA ASP A 85 2.30 -14.23 -3.59
C ASP A 85 1.93 -15.72 -3.60
N ALA A 86 2.57 -16.54 -2.77
CA ALA A 86 2.28 -17.97 -2.64
C ALA A 86 0.87 -18.20 -2.05
N THR A 87 0.47 -17.39 -1.06
CA THR A 87 -0.87 -17.43 -0.45
C THR A 87 -1.94 -17.03 -1.47
N ARG A 88 -1.74 -15.90 -2.16
CA ARG A 88 -2.65 -15.42 -3.21
C ARG A 88 -2.87 -16.47 -4.28
N ASN A 89 -1.79 -17.08 -4.79
CA ASN A 89 -1.90 -18.06 -5.87
C ASN A 89 -2.65 -19.34 -5.44
N GLN A 90 -2.45 -19.81 -4.21
CA GLN A 90 -3.23 -20.92 -3.65
C GLN A 90 -4.72 -20.58 -3.53
N LEU A 91 -5.07 -19.39 -3.04
CA LEU A 91 -6.47 -18.96 -2.95
C LEU A 91 -7.12 -18.78 -4.32
N ILE A 92 -6.39 -18.26 -5.32
CA ILE A 92 -6.87 -18.14 -6.70
C ILE A 92 -7.17 -19.53 -7.30
N ALA A 93 -6.28 -20.51 -7.09
CA ALA A 93 -6.49 -21.87 -7.55
C ALA A 93 -7.72 -22.52 -6.89
N GLU A 94 -7.88 -22.35 -5.57
CA GLU A 94 -9.04 -22.87 -4.84
C GLU A 94 -10.35 -22.17 -5.25
N MET A 95 -10.31 -20.88 -5.58
CA MET A 95 -11.45 -20.17 -6.17
C MET A 95 -11.85 -20.71 -7.55
N GLN A 96 -10.89 -21.15 -8.36
CA GLN A 96 -11.20 -21.80 -9.64
C GLN A 96 -11.83 -23.17 -9.42
N ALA A 97 -11.28 -23.97 -8.49
CA ALA A 97 -11.84 -25.27 -8.12
C ALA A 97 -13.28 -25.16 -7.56
N ALA A 98 -13.55 -24.13 -6.75
CA ALA A 98 -14.86 -23.81 -6.19
C ALA A 98 -15.87 -23.22 -7.20
N GLY A 99 -15.52 -23.10 -8.48
CA GLY A 99 -16.39 -22.53 -9.52
C GLY A 99 -16.55 -21.00 -9.49
N CYS A 100 -15.96 -20.30 -8.52
CA CYS A 100 -15.99 -18.83 -8.43
C CYS A 100 -15.40 -18.16 -9.68
N GLY A 101 -14.53 -18.87 -10.41
CA GLY A 101 -14.02 -18.44 -11.72
C GLY A 101 -15.09 -18.04 -12.73
N HIS A 102 -16.30 -18.60 -12.70
CA HIS A 102 -17.38 -18.23 -13.62
C HIS A 102 -17.76 -16.73 -13.55
N CYS A 103 -17.70 -16.15 -12.35
CA CYS A 103 -17.99 -14.73 -12.14
C CYS A 103 -16.71 -13.88 -12.05
N HIS A 104 -15.62 -14.45 -11.55
CA HIS A 104 -14.38 -13.73 -11.25
C HIS A 104 -13.31 -13.78 -12.35
N VAL A 105 -13.51 -14.55 -13.42
CA VAL A 105 -12.72 -14.48 -14.67
C VAL A 105 -13.63 -13.87 -15.75
N ALA A 106 -13.27 -12.69 -16.27
CA ALA A 106 -14.10 -11.96 -17.21
C ALA A 106 -13.33 -11.56 -18.48
N GLY A 107 -13.89 -11.86 -19.66
CA GLY A 107 -13.32 -11.51 -20.96
C GLY A 107 -12.01 -12.25 -21.26
N GLU A 108 -11.02 -11.53 -21.80
CA GLU A 108 -9.69 -12.06 -22.19
C GLU A 108 -8.74 -12.30 -21.00
N GLN A 109 -9.22 -12.15 -19.76
CA GLN A 109 -8.39 -12.29 -18.56
C GLN A 109 -7.99 -13.75 -18.32
N THR A 110 -6.69 -14.02 -18.26
CA THR A 110 -6.13 -15.36 -18.03
C THR A 110 -6.07 -15.76 -16.56
N SER A 111 -6.38 -14.85 -15.63
CA SER A 111 -6.43 -15.11 -14.19
C SER A 111 -7.70 -14.53 -13.55
N PRO A 112 -8.27 -15.18 -12.51
CA PRO A 112 -9.37 -14.62 -11.74
C PRO A 112 -8.95 -13.32 -11.05
N ARG A 113 -9.84 -12.31 -11.08
CA ARG A 113 -9.69 -11.12 -10.26
C ARG A 113 -9.62 -11.51 -8.78
N PHE A 114 -8.63 -10.96 -8.08
CA PHE A 114 -8.42 -11.13 -6.65
C PHE A 114 -7.93 -9.80 -6.08
N ASP A 115 -8.70 -9.15 -5.21
CA ASP A 115 -8.28 -7.92 -4.54
C ASP A 115 -7.66 -8.25 -3.17
N SER A 116 -6.61 -7.53 -2.76
CA SER A 116 -5.85 -7.84 -1.53
C SER A 116 -6.65 -7.68 -0.23
N ASP A 117 -7.74 -6.92 -0.23
CA ASP A 117 -8.60 -6.68 0.93
C ASP A 117 -9.63 -7.80 1.17
N TRP A 118 -9.56 -8.89 0.42
CA TRP A 118 -10.45 -10.04 0.56
C TRP A 118 -10.08 -10.97 1.72
N ILE A 119 -8.85 -10.89 2.22
CA ILE A 119 -8.36 -11.70 3.35
C ILE A 119 -8.22 -10.88 4.63
N ASN A 120 -8.36 -11.54 5.77
CA ASN A 120 -8.08 -11.00 7.10
C ASN A 120 -7.18 -12.00 7.84
N LEU A 121 -5.92 -11.63 8.13
CA LEU A 121 -5.00 -12.51 8.85
C LEU A 121 -5.17 -12.46 10.38
N GLU A 122 -5.75 -11.39 10.93
CA GLU A 122 -6.04 -11.26 12.36
C GLU A 122 -7.22 -12.16 12.78
N THR A 123 -8.21 -12.28 11.89
CA THR A 123 -9.38 -13.15 12.06
C THR A 123 -9.71 -13.85 10.73
N PRO A 124 -9.02 -14.96 10.39
CA PRO A 124 -9.15 -15.70 9.13
C PRO A 124 -10.58 -15.96 8.66
N GLN A 125 -11.46 -16.42 9.55
CA GLN A 125 -12.88 -16.67 9.30
C GLN A 125 -13.71 -15.40 8.98
N TRP A 126 -13.17 -14.20 9.20
CA TRP A 126 -13.82 -12.94 8.80
C TRP A 126 -13.44 -12.49 7.38
N SER A 127 -12.56 -13.22 6.70
CA SER A 127 -12.15 -12.95 5.31
C SER A 127 -13.35 -12.93 4.35
N ARG A 128 -13.38 -11.94 3.46
CA ARG A 128 -14.46 -11.76 2.49
C ARG A 128 -14.52 -12.89 1.47
N ILE A 129 -13.38 -13.46 1.09
CA ILE A 129 -13.32 -14.63 0.19
C ILE A 129 -14.10 -15.84 0.73
N LEU A 130 -14.12 -16.02 2.06
CA LEU A 130 -14.88 -17.08 2.73
C LEU A 130 -16.37 -16.73 2.89
N ARG A 131 -16.67 -15.45 3.15
CA ARG A 131 -18.01 -14.98 3.55
C ARG A 131 -18.89 -14.51 2.40
N ALA A 132 -18.31 -14.02 1.30
CA ALA A 132 -19.06 -13.56 0.13
C ALA A 132 -19.90 -14.67 -0.54
N PRO A 133 -19.40 -15.92 -0.67
CA PRO A 133 -20.16 -17.03 -1.26
C PRO A 133 -21.11 -17.75 -0.29
N LEU A 134 -21.17 -17.32 0.98
CA LEU A 134 -22.12 -17.84 1.97
C LEU A 134 -23.40 -16.99 2.00
N ALA A 135 -24.54 -17.63 2.25
CA ALA A 135 -25.82 -16.95 2.46
C ALA A 135 -25.77 -15.97 3.66
N PRO A 136 -26.52 -14.84 3.61
CA PRO A 136 -26.46 -13.83 4.65
C PRO A 136 -27.04 -14.31 5.98
N GLY A 137 -26.45 -13.88 7.10
CA GLY A 137 -27.01 -14.07 8.45
C GLY A 137 -26.77 -15.43 9.12
N GLY A 138 -26.08 -16.37 8.47
CA GLY A 138 -25.68 -17.65 9.10
C GLY A 138 -24.55 -17.51 10.15
N PRO A 139 -24.21 -18.59 10.90
CA PRO A 139 -23.22 -18.56 11.98
C PRO A 139 -21.82 -18.08 11.56
N ALA A 140 -21.41 -18.38 10.33
CA ALA A 140 -20.15 -17.89 9.73
C ALA A 140 -20.22 -16.42 9.23
N MET A 141 -21.28 -15.69 9.58
CA MET A 141 -21.56 -14.31 9.18
C MET A 141 -21.45 -14.09 7.66
N GLY A 142 -22.02 -15.00 6.88
CA GLY A 142 -22.06 -14.91 5.43
C GLY A 142 -22.62 -13.57 4.96
N LEU A 143 -22.21 -13.14 3.77
CA LEU A 143 -22.50 -11.81 3.23
C LEU A 143 -23.46 -11.83 2.02
N GLY A 144 -23.71 -12.99 1.39
CA GLY A 144 -24.58 -13.10 0.20
C GLY A 144 -24.19 -12.15 -0.93
N SER A 145 -22.89 -11.89 -1.10
CA SER A 145 -22.39 -10.80 -1.96
C SER A 145 -22.13 -11.25 -3.39
N CYS A 146 -21.97 -12.54 -3.64
CA CYS A 146 -21.80 -13.08 -4.99
C CYS A 146 -23.08 -12.91 -5.83
N ARG A 147 -22.88 -12.62 -7.13
CA ARG A 147 -23.95 -12.40 -8.12
C ARG A 147 -23.69 -13.25 -9.34
N ASN A 148 -24.72 -13.79 -9.98
CA ASN A 148 -24.63 -14.64 -11.16
C ASN A 148 -24.29 -13.85 -12.43
N ARG A 149 -23.08 -13.29 -12.51
CA ARG A 149 -22.59 -12.52 -13.66
C ARG A 149 -21.07 -12.32 -13.57
N PRO A 150 -20.39 -12.06 -14.70
CA PRO A 150 -19.02 -11.55 -14.69
C PRO A 150 -18.90 -10.27 -13.86
N VAL A 151 -17.86 -10.20 -13.03
CA VAL A 151 -17.48 -9.00 -12.28
C VAL A 151 -16.92 -7.96 -13.25
N ASP A 152 -17.45 -6.74 -13.19
CA ASP A 152 -16.96 -5.60 -13.97
C ASP A 152 -15.51 -5.23 -13.56
N PRO A 153 -14.50 -5.38 -14.43
CA PRO A 153 -13.13 -5.04 -14.12
C PRO A 153 -12.90 -3.52 -14.02
N ALA A 154 -13.80 -2.69 -14.58
CA ALA A 154 -13.78 -1.24 -14.42
C ALA A 154 -14.29 -0.77 -13.04
N ARG A 155 -14.72 -1.69 -12.17
CA ARG A 155 -15.10 -1.43 -10.77
C ARG A 155 -14.15 -2.09 -9.76
N PRO A 156 -12.86 -1.71 -9.73
CA PRO A 156 -11.96 -2.12 -8.65
C PRO A 156 -12.41 -1.51 -7.32
N ARG A 157 -12.39 -2.31 -6.25
CA ARG A 157 -12.72 -1.84 -4.89
C ARG A 157 -11.53 -1.13 -4.26
N VAL A 158 -10.33 -1.71 -4.41
CA VAL A 158 -9.06 -1.04 -4.15
C VAL A 158 -8.66 -0.27 -5.40
N ARG A 159 -8.75 1.06 -5.37
CA ARG A 159 -8.34 1.91 -6.51
C ARG A 159 -6.89 2.34 -6.35
N LEU A 160 -6.03 1.89 -7.25
CA LEU A 160 -4.73 2.53 -7.47
C LEU A 160 -4.91 3.80 -8.33
N PRO A 161 -3.95 4.75 -8.31
CA PRO A 161 -3.88 5.82 -9.30
C PRO A 161 -3.94 5.26 -10.73
N TRP A 162 -4.67 5.95 -11.60
CA TRP A 162 -4.97 5.48 -12.95
C TRP A 162 -3.70 5.34 -13.82
N ASN A 163 -3.66 4.28 -14.64
CA ASN A 163 -2.49 3.86 -15.43
C ASN A 163 -1.21 3.55 -14.63
N GLY A 164 -1.33 3.26 -13.33
CA GLY A 164 -0.22 2.82 -12.49
C GLY A 164 0.55 3.98 -11.86
N TYR A 165 1.81 3.74 -11.50
CA TYR A 165 2.66 4.74 -10.86
C TYR A 165 3.26 5.68 -11.91
N ALA A 166 2.70 6.89 -12.04
CA ALA A 166 3.17 7.88 -12.99
C ALA A 166 4.48 8.55 -12.52
N HIS A 167 5.63 8.10 -13.05
CA HIS A 167 6.92 8.82 -12.96
C HIS A 167 6.93 10.09 -13.85
N ALA A 168 5.89 10.93 -13.78
CA ALA A 168 5.74 12.09 -14.64
C ALA A 168 5.09 13.27 -13.92
N VAL A 169 5.47 14.48 -14.35
CA VAL A 169 4.88 15.73 -13.89
C VAL A 169 3.65 15.96 -14.74
N GLN A 170 2.50 15.92 -14.09
CA GLN A 170 1.24 16.11 -14.77
C GLN A 170 0.44 17.14 -13.96
N PRO A 171 -0.09 18.19 -14.60
CA PRO A 171 -1.03 19.10 -13.94
C PRO A 171 -2.30 18.31 -13.56
N LEU A 172 -3.07 18.79 -12.58
CA LEU A 172 -4.14 18.00 -11.93
C LEU A 172 -5.18 17.45 -12.93
N GLU A 173 -5.43 18.17 -14.02
CA GLU A 173 -6.39 17.85 -15.08
C GLU A 173 -6.02 16.58 -15.87
N ARG A 174 -4.77 16.12 -15.78
CA ARG A 174 -4.30 14.85 -16.37
C ARG A 174 -4.65 13.64 -15.51
N PHE A 175 -4.91 13.82 -14.22
CA PHE A 175 -5.42 12.78 -13.34
C PHE A 175 -6.94 12.73 -13.49
N LEU A 176 -7.42 11.96 -14.48
CA LEU A 176 -8.85 11.84 -14.76
C LEU A 176 -9.63 11.47 -13.48
N THR A 177 -10.52 12.36 -13.06
CA THR A 177 -11.43 12.09 -11.94
C THR A 177 -12.40 10.99 -12.35
N GLN A 178 -12.17 9.78 -11.85
CA GLN A 178 -13.11 8.68 -12.06
C GLN A 178 -14.29 8.83 -11.09
N PRO A 179 -15.55 8.91 -11.59
CA PRO A 179 -16.71 8.88 -10.70
C PRO A 179 -16.72 7.56 -9.92
N LEU A 180 -17.06 7.67 -8.63
CA LEU A 180 -17.26 6.50 -7.78
C LEU A 180 -18.57 5.80 -8.18
N ALA A 181 -18.45 4.80 -9.04
CA ALA A 181 -19.55 3.89 -9.35
C ALA A 181 -20.11 3.28 -8.05
N SER A 182 -21.44 3.27 -7.93
CA SER A 182 -22.13 2.59 -6.83
C SER A 182 -21.88 1.09 -6.85
N SER A 183 -22.10 0.45 -5.70
CA SER A 183 -22.15 -1.01 -5.58
C SER A 183 -23.12 -1.58 -6.60
N ASP A 184 -22.64 -2.56 -7.37
CA ASP A 184 -23.42 -3.19 -8.43
C ASP A 184 -24.12 -4.44 -7.92
N THR A 185 -25.39 -4.30 -7.57
CA THR A 185 -26.25 -5.37 -7.03
C THR A 185 -27.02 -6.13 -8.10
N SER A 186 -26.73 -5.90 -9.40
CA SER A 186 -27.36 -6.62 -10.51
C SER A 186 -26.96 -8.10 -10.54
N GLY A 187 -27.78 -8.92 -11.20
CA GLY A 187 -27.64 -10.37 -11.27
C GLY A 187 -28.21 -11.09 -10.04
N ASP A 188 -28.62 -12.34 -10.25
CA ASP A 188 -29.20 -13.17 -9.19
C ASP A 188 -28.19 -13.40 -8.05
N ALA A 189 -28.69 -13.44 -6.82
CA ALA A 189 -27.85 -13.79 -5.68
C ALA A 189 -27.41 -15.26 -5.77
N ILE A 190 -26.11 -15.53 -5.62
CA ILE A 190 -25.59 -16.90 -5.51
C ILE A 190 -24.90 -17.05 -4.15
N ALA A 191 -25.22 -18.14 -3.47
CA ALA A 191 -24.40 -18.68 -2.39
C ALA A 191 -23.74 -19.97 -2.90
N SER A 192 -22.47 -19.90 -3.28
CA SER A 192 -21.71 -21.07 -3.77
C SER A 192 -21.35 -22.05 -2.65
N PHE A 193 -21.29 -21.57 -1.40
CA PHE A 193 -21.04 -22.41 -0.22
C PHE A 193 -22.33 -22.56 0.59
N ALA A 194 -22.69 -23.79 0.92
CA ALA A 194 -23.88 -24.08 1.73
C ALA A 194 -23.70 -23.68 3.21
N SER A 195 -22.49 -23.83 3.75
CA SER A 195 -22.12 -23.47 5.13
C SER A 195 -20.60 -23.39 5.29
N SER A 196 -20.10 -23.10 6.49
CA SER A 196 -18.67 -23.23 6.84
C SER A 196 -18.14 -24.66 6.77
N GLU A 197 -19.00 -25.66 6.65
CA GLU A 197 -18.61 -27.06 6.44
C GLU A 197 -18.39 -27.40 4.95
N ASP A 198 -18.54 -26.44 4.05
CA ASP A 198 -18.15 -26.60 2.65
C ASP A 198 -16.65 -26.96 2.54
N SER A 199 -16.29 -27.88 1.65
CA SER A 199 -14.91 -28.34 1.49
C SER A 199 -13.99 -27.22 0.99
N HIS A 200 -14.45 -26.40 0.04
CA HIS A 200 -13.67 -25.28 -0.49
C HIS A 200 -13.56 -24.15 0.54
N TYR A 201 -14.62 -23.87 1.30
CA TYR A 201 -14.54 -22.96 2.45
C TYR A 201 -13.43 -23.40 3.42
N ARG A 202 -13.41 -24.68 3.81
CA ARG A 202 -12.42 -25.22 4.76
C ARG A 202 -11.00 -25.22 4.19
N THR A 203 -10.81 -25.52 2.91
CA THR A 203 -9.51 -25.41 2.24
C THR A 203 -9.02 -23.97 2.19
N MET A 204 -9.86 -23.02 1.77
CA MET A 204 -9.51 -21.59 1.75
C MET A 204 -9.17 -21.06 3.13
N LEU A 205 -9.92 -21.45 4.17
CA LEU A 205 -9.65 -21.07 5.56
C LEU A 205 -8.27 -21.59 6.00
N ALA A 206 -7.97 -22.87 5.77
CA ALA A 206 -6.67 -23.46 6.10
C ALA A 206 -5.49 -22.79 5.37
N ILE A 207 -5.68 -22.32 4.12
CA ILE A 207 -4.67 -21.52 3.40
C ILE A 207 -4.44 -20.18 4.10
N ILE A 208 -5.49 -19.51 4.60
CA ILE A 208 -5.40 -18.22 5.30
C ILE A 208 -4.79 -18.40 6.70
N ASP A 209 -5.14 -19.46 7.42
CA ASP A 209 -4.54 -19.79 8.72
C ASP A 209 -3.03 -20.04 8.58
N LYS A 210 -2.61 -20.84 7.60
CA LYS A 210 -1.19 -21.07 7.29
C LYS A 210 -0.47 -19.78 6.88
N ALA A 211 -1.15 -18.87 6.17
CA ALA A 211 -0.60 -17.56 5.83
C ALA A 211 -0.44 -16.66 7.06
N ARG A 212 -1.38 -16.74 8.02
CA ARG A 212 -1.27 -16.07 9.33
C ARG A 212 -0.10 -16.59 10.13
N GLU A 213 0.08 -17.91 10.24
CA GLU A 213 1.22 -18.53 10.94
C GLU A 213 2.56 -18.01 10.41
N LYS A 214 2.72 -18.02 9.07
CA LYS A 214 3.89 -17.47 8.37
C LYS A 214 4.06 -15.96 8.62
N ALA A 215 3.00 -15.19 8.57
CA ALA A 215 3.05 -13.75 8.81
C ALA A 215 3.43 -13.41 10.27
N LEU A 216 3.02 -14.25 11.24
CA LEU A 216 3.38 -14.12 12.65
C LEU A 216 4.77 -14.69 12.99
N SER A 217 5.37 -15.52 12.14
CA SER A 217 6.76 -15.99 12.32
C SER A 217 7.80 -14.95 11.88
N THR A 218 7.42 -14.04 10.96
CA THR A 218 8.22 -12.87 10.56
C THR A 218 7.42 -11.58 10.71
N PRO A 219 7.04 -11.19 11.93
CA PRO A 219 6.08 -10.11 12.18
C PRO A 219 6.63 -8.74 11.76
N ARG A 220 5.73 -7.91 11.23
CA ARG A 220 5.94 -6.46 11.09
C ARG A 220 5.71 -5.77 12.43
N VAL A 221 6.08 -4.49 12.58
CA VAL A 221 5.94 -3.73 13.85
C VAL A 221 4.50 -3.73 14.38
N ASP A 222 3.49 -3.64 13.51
CA ASP A 222 2.07 -3.65 13.88
C ASP A 222 1.50 -5.04 14.24
N MET A 223 2.32 -6.09 14.21
CA MET A 223 1.86 -7.47 14.40
C MET A 223 2.25 -8.04 15.77
N PRO A 224 1.44 -8.94 16.36
CA PRO A 224 1.79 -9.64 17.59
C PRO A 224 3.15 -10.35 17.48
N GLY A 225 3.96 -10.24 18.55
CA GLY A 225 5.29 -10.87 18.61
C GLY A 225 6.42 -10.09 17.92
N ALA A 226 6.16 -8.89 17.39
CA ALA A 226 7.17 -8.05 16.76
C ALA A 226 8.35 -7.72 17.70
N ARG A 227 9.56 -8.16 17.32
CA ARG A 227 10.81 -7.66 17.90
C ARG A 227 11.15 -6.33 17.22
N VAL A 228 10.66 -5.24 17.81
CA VAL A 228 10.88 -3.88 17.33
C VAL A 228 12.34 -3.46 17.47
N VAL A 229 12.90 -2.95 16.38
CA VAL A 229 14.17 -2.21 16.37
C VAL A 229 13.85 -0.72 16.36
N GLY A 230 14.14 -0.04 17.48
CA GLY A 230 13.64 1.30 17.80
C GLY A 230 14.27 2.43 17.00
N GLY A 231 13.70 2.73 15.83
CA GLY A 231 14.12 3.83 14.96
C GLY A 231 15.59 3.77 14.53
N GLU A 232 16.18 2.57 14.34
CA GLU A 232 17.58 2.40 13.91
C GLU A 232 17.88 3.16 12.61
N CYS A 233 16.92 3.21 11.70
CA CYS A 233 17.03 3.96 10.44
C CYS A 233 17.36 5.46 10.67
N ARG A 234 16.92 6.08 11.77
CA ARG A 234 17.29 7.48 12.09
C ARG A 234 18.75 7.65 12.55
N THR A 235 19.45 6.54 12.79
CA THR A 235 20.86 6.51 13.24
C THR A 235 21.84 6.22 12.11
N ASP A 236 21.36 5.79 10.94
CA ASP A 236 22.16 5.67 9.73
C ASP A 236 22.59 7.05 9.23
N VAL A 237 23.78 7.48 9.66
CA VAL A 237 24.45 8.66 9.13
C VAL A 237 24.93 8.35 7.71
N PRO A 238 24.53 9.12 6.68
CA PRO A 238 25.02 8.92 5.33
C PRO A 238 26.55 8.91 5.31
N LYS A 239 27.14 7.82 4.79
CA LYS A 239 28.59 7.71 4.66
C LYS A 239 29.08 8.85 3.77
N LEU A 240 29.80 9.80 4.36
CA LEU A 240 30.39 10.90 3.62
C LEU A 240 31.22 10.31 2.46
N PRO A 241 31.08 10.83 1.22
CA PRO A 241 31.93 10.40 0.12
C PRO A 241 33.40 10.63 0.51
N PRO A 242 34.33 9.74 0.11
CA PRO A 242 35.73 9.89 0.47
C PRO A 242 36.23 11.27 0.02
N ARG A 243 36.85 12.02 0.95
CA ARG A 243 37.49 13.30 0.61
C ARG A 243 38.51 13.06 -0.50
N SER A 244 38.39 13.79 -1.60
CA SER A 244 39.44 13.86 -2.61
C SER A 244 40.74 14.31 -1.92
N GLN A 245 41.84 13.60 -2.17
CA GLN A 245 43.14 13.92 -1.56
C GLN A 245 43.66 15.30 -1.99
N ASN A 246 43.14 15.81 -3.11
CA ASN A 246 43.29 17.20 -3.52
C ASN A 246 42.11 18.01 -2.95
N GLY A 247 42.41 19.03 -2.14
CA GLY A 247 41.43 19.87 -1.44
C GLY A 247 40.58 20.81 -2.32
N ALA A 248 40.44 20.51 -3.61
CA ALA A 248 39.51 21.18 -4.49
C ALA A 248 38.10 20.64 -4.22
N ARG A 249 37.16 21.54 -3.90
CA ARG A 249 35.73 21.23 -3.99
C ARG A 249 35.44 20.84 -5.44
N LEU A 250 34.87 19.67 -5.68
CA LEU A 250 34.39 19.30 -7.01
C LEU A 250 33.31 20.31 -7.43
N GLU A 251 33.68 21.26 -8.29
CA GLU A 251 32.69 22.06 -8.99
C GLU A 251 31.89 21.10 -9.88
N GLN A 252 30.56 21.17 -9.76
CA GLN A 252 29.69 20.41 -10.65
C GLN A 252 29.95 20.90 -12.09
N PRO A 253 30.23 20.00 -13.05
CA PRO A 253 30.42 20.42 -14.43
C PRO A 253 29.13 21.11 -14.91
N ALA A 254 29.28 22.32 -15.46
CA ALA A 254 28.15 23.09 -15.96
C ALA A 254 27.35 22.25 -16.97
N ALA A 255 26.04 22.10 -16.71
CA ALA A 255 25.19 21.21 -17.48
C ALA A 255 25.15 21.61 -18.96
N ALA A 256 25.72 20.77 -19.82
CA ALA A 256 25.66 20.93 -21.27
C ALA A 256 24.22 20.68 -21.76
N ASN A 257 23.46 21.76 -21.94
CA ASN A 257 22.13 21.73 -22.54
C ASN A 257 22.19 21.31 -24.02
N SER A 258 21.95 20.03 -24.33
CA SER A 258 21.46 19.60 -25.65
C SER A 258 20.94 18.16 -25.69
N LEU A 259 19.68 17.96 -25.26
CA LEU A 259 18.85 16.88 -25.81
C LEU A 259 17.66 17.49 -26.54
N LYS A 260 17.78 17.57 -27.86
CA LYS A 260 16.69 17.95 -28.76
C LYS A 260 15.69 16.80 -28.81
N TYR A 261 14.47 17.03 -28.36
CA TYR A 261 13.32 16.23 -28.78
C TYR A 261 12.65 16.95 -29.96
N SER A 262 12.56 16.24 -31.08
CA SER A 262 11.69 16.56 -32.23
C SER A 262 10.37 15.79 -32.06
N PRO A 263 9.28 16.23 -32.73
CA PRO A 263 7.91 16.08 -32.21
C PRO A 263 7.34 14.66 -32.23
#